data_AF-K9UK41-F1
#
_entry.id   AF-K9UK41-F1
#
_cell.length_a   1.000
_cell.length_b   1.000
_cell.length_c   1.000
_cell.angle_alpha   90.00
_cell.angle_beta   90.00
_cell.angle_gamma   90.00
#
_symmetry.space_group_name_H-M   'P 1'
#
loop_
_entity.id
_entity.type
_entity.pdbx_description
1 polymer ?
#
loop_
_entity_poly.entity_id
_entity_poly.type
_entity_poly.pdbx_seq_one_letter_code
_entity_poly.pdbx_strand_id
1 'polypeptide(L)'
;MSKIGVNTGKVFEQLFDTVLPAQGYRILTKDEYSPFLVPTISGGKHLPDRVIETPDLRWLILSKKWQETAGTAEQKVPFEIIKLIDAIKNSNGKFPYAYLIIGGEGWTPKLKEAYLNGDLNEYINGTELVKVINPERFLTLINRKFL
;
A
#
# COMPACT_ATOMS: atom_id res chain seq x y z
N MET A 1 21.54 -20.79 -6.11
CA MET A 1 20.20 -20.37 -6.56
C MET A 1 19.78 -19.17 -5.72
N SER A 2 19.73 -17.97 -6.30
CA SER A 2 19.23 -16.78 -5.59
C SER A 2 17.73 -16.97 -5.30
N LYS A 3 17.27 -16.61 -4.09
CA LYS A 3 15.84 -16.62 -3.75
C LYS A 3 15.11 -15.59 -4.62
N ILE A 4 14.50 -16.05 -5.70
CA ILE A 4 13.77 -15.25 -6.70
C ILE A 4 12.65 -14.39 -6.05
N GLY A 5 12.16 -14.72 -4.85
CA GLY A 5 11.04 -14.01 -4.22
C GLY A 5 11.32 -12.75 -3.38
N VAL A 6 12.55 -12.50 -2.91
CA VAL A 6 12.82 -11.36 -1.98
C VAL A 6 13.24 -10.08 -2.72
N ASN A 7 13.89 -10.24 -3.88
CA ASN A 7 14.41 -9.10 -4.64
C ASN A 7 13.35 -8.45 -5.56
N THR A 8 12.36 -9.20 -6.03
CA THR A 8 11.31 -8.67 -6.93
C THR A 8 10.43 -7.62 -6.25
N GLY A 9 10.10 -7.84 -4.97
CA GLY A 9 9.41 -6.83 -4.17
C GLY A 9 10.21 -5.52 -4.05
N LYS A 10 11.53 -5.59 -3.91
CA LYS A 10 12.39 -4.39 -3.85
C LYS A 10 12.47 -3.66 -5.19
N VAL A 11 12.48 -4.39 -6.30
CA VAL A 11 12.41 -3.77 -7.64
C VAL A 11 11.11 -2.98 -7.79
N PHE A 12 9.99 -3.52 -7.31
CA PHE A 12 8.72 -2.78 -7.33
C PHE A 12 8.76 -1.53 -6.42
N GLU A 13 9.50 -1.53 -5.30
CA GLU A 13 9.68 -0.33 -4.47
C GLU A 13 10.45 0.78 -5.18
N GLN A 14 11.43 0.43 -6.02
CA GLN A 14 12.19 1.42 -6.80
C GLN A 14 11.29 2.24 -7.74
N LEU A 15 10.15 1.69 -8.14
CA LEU A 15 9.14 2.42 -8.89
C LEU A 15 8.61 3.61 -8.08
N PHE A 16 8.36 3.42 -6.78
CA PHE A 16 7.92 4.51 -5.90
C PHE A 16 9.00 5.58 -5.83
N ASP A 17 10.24 5.18 -5.55
CA ASP A 17 11.35 6.10 -5.31
C ASP A 17 11.74 6.91 -6.56
N THR A 18 11.46 6.39 -7.76
CA THR A 18 11.82 7.05 -9.02
C THR A 18 10.65 7.83 -9.61
N VAL A 19 9.48 7.21 -9.73
CA VAL A 19 8.36 7.78 -10.50
C VAL A 19 7.61 8.83 -9.70
N LEU A 20 7.43 8.64 -8.39
CA LEU A 20 6.68 9.59 -7.57
C LEU A 20 7.37 10.97 -7.54
N PRO A 21 8.67 11.09 -7.23
CA PRO A 21 9.35 12.40 -7.28
C PRO A 21 9.34 13.04 -8.66
N ALA A 22 9.54 12.25 -9.72
CA ALA A 22 9.49 12.74 -11.11
C ALA A 22 8.12 13.33 -11.49
N GLN A 23 7.05 12.94 -10.79
CA GLN A 23 5.68 13.41 -11.03
C GLN A 23 5.22 14.48 -10.02
N GLY A 24 6.13 14.96 -9.17
CA GLY A 24 5.88 16.02 -8.19
C GLY A 24 5.34 15.55 -6.85
N TYR A 25 5.39 14.25 -6.56
CA TYR A 25 5.07 13.71 -5.24
C TYR A 25 6.32 13.70 -4.36
N ARG A 26 6.22 14.20 -3.13
CA ARG A 26 7.35 14.18 -2.19
C ARG A 26 7.26 12.94 -1.32
N ILE A 27 8.33 12.14 -1.30
CA ILE A 27 8.42 11.00 -0.39
C ILE A 27 8.80 11.51 0.99
N LEU A 28 7.99 11.18 2.00
CA LEU A 28 8.24 11.57 3.38
C LEU A 28 9.23 10.62 4.04
N THR A 29 10.10 11.20 4.88
CA THR A 29 10.99 10.45 5.74
C THR A 29 10.23 9.82 6.90
N LYS A 30 10.79 8.76 7.49
CA LYS A 30 10.22 8.07 8.65
C LYS A 30 10.01 9.02 9.83
N ASP A 31 10.91 9.96 10.05
CA ASP A 31 10.82 10.90 11.17
C ASP A 31 9.65 11.88 10.99
N GLU A 32 9.30 12.21 9.74
CA GLU A 32 8.13 13.05 9.43
C GLU A 32 6.80 12.34 9.69
N TYR A 33 6.65 11.09 9.22
CA TYR A 33 5.33 10.42 9.28
C TYR A 33 5.12 9.55 10.52
N SER A 34 6.17 8.97 11.11
CA SER A 34 6.02 8.00 12.19
C SER A 34 5.44 8.53 13.51
N PRO A 35 5.47 9.85 13.84
CA PRO A 35 4.73 10.40 14.97
C PRO A 35 3.21 10.24 14.83
N PHE A 36 2.69 10.14 13.60
CA PHE A 36 1.26 9.97 13.32
C PHE A 36 0.82 8.50 13.25
N LEU A 37 1.74 7.56 13.50
CA LEU A 37 1.45 6.13 13.53
C LEU A 37 1.38 5.63 14.98
N VAL A 38 0.30 4.91 15.28
CA VAL A 38 0.11 4.26 16.58
C VAL A 38 0.81 2.90 16.66
N PRO A 39 1.14 2.43 17.88
CA PRO A 39 1.51 1.05 18.09
C PRO A 39 0.39 0.11 17.62
N THR A 40 0.77 -0.94 16.90
CA THR A 40 -0.11 -2.06 16.56
C THR A 40 -0.43 -2.89 17.81
N ILE A 41 -1.36 -3.83 17.68
CA ILE A 41 -1.72 -4.78 18.74
C ILE A 41 -0.53 -5.59 19.29
N SER A 42 0.55 -5.77 18.52
CA SER A 42 1.78 -6.43 18.98
C SER A 42 2.80 -5.50 19.63
N GLY A 43 2.44 -4.22 19.85
CA GLY A 43 3.27 -3.21 20.52
C GLY A 43 4.26 -2.46 19.61
N GLY A 44 4.56 -2.97 18.42
CA GLY A 44 5.40 -2.27 17.42
C GLY A 44 4.60 -1.34 16.51
N LYS A 45 5.24 -0.38 15.84
CA LYS A 45 4.57 0.45 14.81
C LYS A 45 4.52 -0.29 13.47
N HIS A 46 3.37 -0.28 12.79
CA HIS A 46 3.29 -0.72 11.40
C HIS A 46 3.90 0.36 10.51
N LEU A 47 5.09 0.09 9.96
CA LEU A 47 5.72 1.00 9.02
C LEU A 47 5.20 0.68 7.61
N PRO A 48 4.48 1.62 6.96
CA PRO A 48 4.07 1.42 5.58
C PRO A 48 5.30 1.42 4.64
N ASP A 49 5.12 0.90 3.43
CA ASP A 49 6.20 0.86 2.45
C ASP A 49 6.66 2.29 2.11
N ARG A 50 5.73 3.22 1.85
CA ARG A 50 6.01 4.66 1.70
C ARG A 50 4.87 5.52 2.25
N VAL A 51 5.21 6.75 2.63
CA VAL A 51 4.24 7.84 2.80
C VAL A 51 4.65 8.95 1.85
N ILE A 52 3.69 9.50 1.12
CA ILE A 52 3.93 10.60 0.18
C ILE A 52 3.10 11.82 0.53
N GLU A 53 3.61 12.98 0.19
CA GLU A 53 2.85 14.22 0.09
C GLU A 53 2.50 14.47 -1.37
N THR A 54 1.20 14.62 -1.63
CA THR A 54 0.65 14.93 -2.96
C THR A 54 0.88 16.39 -3.33
N PRO A 55 0.76 16.77 -4.62
CA PRO A 55 0.86 18.16 -5.04
C PRO A 55 -0.12 19.11 -4.33
N ASP A 56 -1.27 18.60 -3.88
CA ASP A 56 -2.25 19.33 -3.07
C ASP A 56 -2.05 19.15 -1.55
N LEU A 57 -0.82 18.81 -1.13
CA LEU A 57 -0.34 18.79 0.26
C LEU A 57 -1.01 17.74 1.18
N ARG A 58 -1.68 16.73 0.63
CA ARG A 58 -2.24 15.61 1.40
C ARG A 58 -1.18 14.54 1.62
N TRP A 59 -1.18 13.91 2.80
CA TRP A 59 -0.28 12.80 3.08
C TRP A 59 -1.01 11.48 2.84
N LEU A 60 -0.46 10.62 1.99
CA LEU A 60 -1.04 9.33 1.63
C LEU A 60 -0.11 8.19 1.99
N ILE A 61 -0.68 7.12 2.54
CA ILE A 61 0.05 5.88 2.80
C ILE A 61 0.02 5.00 1.55
N LEU A 62 1.19 4.53 1.13
CA LEU A 62 1.35 3.51 0.10
C LEU A 62 1.87 2.23 0.74
N SER A 63 1.14 1.14 0.53
CA SER A 63 1.57 -0.22 0.86
C SER A 63 1.48 -1.09 -0.38
N LYS A 64 2.23 -2.18 -0.41
CA LYS A 64 2.23 -3.12 -1.53
C LYS A 64 2.29 -4.57 -1.07
N LYS A 65 1.81 -5.45 -1.93
CA LYS A 65 2.10 -6.89 -1.89
C LYS A 65 2.48 -7.33 -3.30
N TRP A 66 3.68 -7.90 -3.43
CA TRP A 66 4.15 -8.49 -4.67
C TRP A 66 4.27 -10.00 -4.51
N GLN A 67 3.77 -10.78 -5.48
CA GLN A 67 3.88 -12.23 -5.49
C GLN A 67 4.26 -12.71 -6.89
N GLU A 68 5.52 -13.14 -7.06
CA GLU A 68 6.05 -13.63 -8.34
C GLU A 68 5.61 -15.08 -8.64
N THR A 69 5.62 -15.93 -7.61
CA THR A 69 5.19 -17.33 -7.66
C THR A 69 4.16 -17.59 -6.58
N ALA A 70 3.34 -18.63 -6.73
CA ALA A 70 2.35 -19.04 -5.72
C ALA A 70 2.95 -19.07 -4.30
N GLY A 71 2.23 -18.50 -3.34
CA GLY A 71 2.74 -18.30 -1.99
C GLY A 71 1.72 -17.65 -1.06
N THR A 72 2.19 -17.27 0.12
CA THR A 72 1.33 -16.77 1.21
C THR A 72 1.18 -15.25 1.23
N ALA A 73 1.69 -14.52 0.23
CA ALA A 73 1.54 -13.07 0.21
C ALA A 73 0.07 -12.66 0.04
N GLU A 74 -0.69 -13.45 -0.73
CA GLU A 74 -2.15 -13.25 -0.88
C GLU A 74 -2.90 -13.32 0.46
N GLN A 75 -2.52 -14.24 1.35
CA GLN A 75 -3.11 -14.38 2.69
C GLN A 75 -2.84 -13.17 3.60
N LYS A 76 -1.83 -12.35 3.28
CA LYS A 76 -1.44 -11.17 4.08
C LYS A 76 -2.19 -9.91 3.65
N VAL A 77 -2.92 -9.91 2.54
CA VAL A 77 -3.69 -8.75 2.07
C VAL A 77 -4.74 -8.29 3.09
N PRO A 78 -5.61 -9.17 3.64
CA PRO A 78 -6.61 -8.75 4.61
C PRO A 78 -5.99 -8.13 5.87
N PHE A 79 -4.90 -8.73 6.37
CA PHE A 79 -4.20 -8.20 7.54
C PHE A 79 -3.51 -6.86 7.26
N GLU A 80 -2.98 -6.66 6.05
CA GLU A 80 -2.44 -5.36 5.65
C GLU A 80 -3.52 -4.29 5.62
N ILE A 81 -4.71 -4.60 5.09
CA ILE A 81 -5.86 -3.68 5.10
C ILE A 81 -6.21 -3.27 6.53
N ILE A 82 -6.32 -4.23 7.46
CA ILE A 82 -6.64 -3.94 8.87
C ILE A 82 -5.62 -2.96 9.47
N LYS A 83 -4.32 -3.18 9.24
CA LYS A 83 -3.26 -2.28 9.76
C LYS A 83 -3.33 -0.88 9.15
N LEU A 84 -3.67 -0.77 7.87
CA LEU A 84 -3.81 0.53 7.20
C LEU A 84 -5.02 1.29 7.71
N ILE A 85 -6.16 0.60 7.90
CA ILE A 85 -7.37 1.18 8.51
C ILE A 85 -7.05 1.73 9.90
N ASP A 86 -6.36 0.94 10.73
CA ASP A 86 -5.97 1.34 12.08
C ASP A 86 -5.03 2.56 12.06
N ALA A 87 -4.02 2.55 11.20
CA ALA A 87 -3.11 3.69 11.03
C ALA A 87 -3.87 4.97 10.63
N ILE A 88 -4.83 4.87 9.69
CA ILE A 88 -5.63 6.01 9.22
C ILE A 88 -6.52 6.55 10.34
N LYS A 89 -7.31 5.68 10.99
CA LYS A 89 -8.27 6.08 12.03
C LYS A 89 -7.59 6.76 13.21
N ASN A 90 -6.39 6.31 13.57
CA ASN A 90 -5.64 6.86 14.70
C ASN A 90 -4.66 7.99 14.32
N SER A 91 -4.62 8.42 13.05
CA SER A 91 -3.71 9.47 12.58
C SER A 91 -4.14 10.89 12.91
N ASN A 92 -5.27 11.07 13.61
CA ASN A 92 -5.90 12.37 13.85
C ASN A 92 -6.16 13.16 12.54
N GLY A 93 -6.65 12.46 11.52
CA GLY A 93 -6.97 13.05 10.20
C GLY A 93 -5.76 13.32 9.32
N LYS A 94 -4.55 12.91 9.72
CA LYS A 94 -3.34 13.16 8.92
C LYS A 94 -3.33 12.38 7.60
N PHE A 95 -3.87 11.16 7.60
CA PHE A 95 -4.02 10.34 6.40
C PHE A 95 -5.51 10.21 6.06
N PRO A 96 -5.96 10.64 4.87
CA PRO A 96 -7.36 10.52 4.47
C PRO A 96 -7.73 9.10 4.01
N TYR A 97 -6.78 8.40 3.36
CA TYR A 97 -6.90 7.01 2.92
C TYR A 97 -5.50 6.45 2.60
N ALA A 98 -5.42 5.15 2.32
CA ALA A 98 -4.23 4.46 1.82
C ALA A 98 -4.47 3.81 0.46
N TYR A 99 -3.40 3.57 -0.29
CA TYR A 99 -3.40 2.62 -1.40
C TYR A 99 -2.69 1.34 -0.99
N LEU A 100 -3.29 0.20 -1.33
CA LEU A 100 -2.64 -1.10 -1.29
C LEU A 100 -2.46 -1.60 -2.72
N ILE A 101 -1.21 -1.59 -3.21
CA ILE A 101 -0.89 -2.01 -4.56
C ILE A 101 -0.55 -3.51 -4.57
N ILE A 102 -1.33 -4.31 -5.29
CA ILE A 102 -1.11 -5.76 -5.41
C ILE A 102 -0.65 -6.14 -6.82
N GLY A 103 0.50 -6.80 -6.94
CA GLY A 103 1.14 -7.06 -8.24
C GLY A 103 1.94 -8.36 -8.30
N GLY A 104 2.35 -8.74 -9.50
CA GLY A 104 3.01 -10.01 -9.80
C GLY A 104 2.07 -11.06 -10.40
N GLU A 105 2.67 -12.12 -10.92
CA GLU A 105 2.01 -13.18 -11.69
C GLU A 105 1.62 -14.39 -10.84
N GLY A 106 2.20 -14.53 -9.65
CA GLY A 106 2.03 -15.69 -8.78
C GLY A 106 0.74 -15.72 -7.96
N TRP A 107 -0.25 -14.88 -8.26
CA TRP A 107 -1.49 -14.80 -7.49
C TRP A 107 -2.48 -15.87 -7.92
N THR A 108 -3.29 -16.37 -6.97
CA THR A 108 -4.53 -17.06 -7.32
C THR A 108 -5.45 -16.07 -8.07
N PRO A 109 -5.80 -16.30 -9.37
CA PRO A 109 -6.48 -15.29 -10.19
C PRO A 109 -7.80 -14.79 -9.58
N LYS A 110 -8.64 -15.73 -9.12
CA LYS A 110 -9.93 -15.43 -8.48
C LYS A 110 -9.77 -14.60 -7.20
N LEU A 111 -8.71 -14.85 -6.43
CA LEU A 111 -8.46 -14.12 -5.18
C LEU A 111 -7.94 -12.70 -5.46
N LYS A 112 -7.08 -12.54 -6.45
CA LYS A 112 -6.62 -11.22 -6.91
C LYS A 112 -7.79 -10.38 -7.39
N GLU A 113 -8.69 -10.98 -8.18
CA GLU A 113 -9.92 -10.32 -8.65
C GLU A 113 -10.81 -9.90 -7.47
N ALA A 114 -11.08 -10.80 -6.53
CA ALA A 114 -11.86 -10.50 -5.33
C ALA A 114 -11.31 -9.31 -4.53
N TYR A 115 -9.97 -9.23 -4.38
CA TYR A 115 -9.34 -8.09 -3.72
C TYR A 115 -9.46 -6.78 -4.50
N LEU A 116 -9.36 -6.81 -5.83
CA LEU A 116 -9.51 -5.63 -6.67
C LEU A 116 -10.96 -5.14 -6.75
N ASN A 117 -11.93 -6.05 -6.64
CA ASN A 117 -13.36 -5.74 -6.68
C ASN A 117 -13.91 -5.28 -5.32
N GLY A 118 -13.11 -5.38 -4.25
CA GLY A 118 -13.52 -4.95 -2.92
C GLY A 118 -14.37 -5.99 -2.17
N ASP A 119 -14.28 -7.27 -2.52
CA ASP A 119 -15.06 -8.34 -1.87
C ASP A 119 -14.76 -8.43 -0.36
N LEU A 120 -13.61 -7.90 0.09
CA LEU A 120 -13.28 -7.79 1.52
C LEU A 120 -14.16 -6.82 2.31
N ASN A 121 -14.94 -5.97 1.63
CA ASN A 121 -15.87 -5.03 2.28
C ASN A 121 -16.94 -5.76 3.11
N GLU A 122 -17.30 -7.00 2.73
CA GLU A 122 -18.25 -7.83 3.48
C GLU A 122 -17.69 -8.32 4.83
N TYR A 123 -16.36 -8.36 4.97
CA TYR A 123 -15.69 -9.00 6.10
C TYR A 123 -14.92 -8.02 6.99
N ILE A 124 -14.52 -6.85 6.47
CA ILE A 124 -13.67 -5.89 7.17
C ILE A 124 -14.32 -4.50 7.16
N ASN A 125 -14.62 -3.98 8.36
CA ASN A 125 -15.14 -2.64 8.55
C ASN A 125 -14.05 -1.57 8.31
N GLY A 126 -14.38 -0.52 7.55
CA GLY A 126 -13.45 0.58 7.27
C GLY A 126 -12.67 0.42 5.95
N THR A 127 -13.01 -0.57 5.14
CA THR A 127 -12.36 -0.86 3.85
C THR A 127 -12.42 0.30 2.86
N GLU A 128 -13.38 1.21 2.99
CA GLU A 128 -13.45 2.46 2.21
C GLU A 128 -12.22 3.36 2.38
N LEU A 129 -11.45 3.19 3.46
CA LEU A 129 -10.21 3.91 3.73
C LEU A 129 -8.99 3.32 3.01
N VAL A 130 -9.10 2.15 2.40
CA VAL A 130 -7.99 1.46 1.72
C VAL A 130 -8.37 1.09 0.29
N LYS A 131 -7.74 1.75 -0.67
CA LYS A 131 -7.96 1.51 -2.10
C LYS A 131 -7.00 0.42 -2.60
N VAL A 132 -7.53 -0.78 -2.81
CA VAL A 132 -6.76 -1.90 -3.39
C VAL A 132 -6.71 -1.73 -4.91
N ILE A 133 -5.51 -1.68 -5.48
CA ILE A 133 -5.31 -1.45 -6.92
C ILE A 133 -4.17 -2.33 -7.47
N ASN A 134 -4.16 -2.51 -8.78
CA ASN A 134 -3.04 -3.12 -9.50
C ASN A 134 -1.99 -2.07 -9.91
N PRO A 135 -0.77 -2.48 -10.33
CA PRO A 135 0.29 -1.57 -10.76
C PRO A 135 -0.10 -0.66 -11.93
N GLU A 136 -0.89 -1.17 -12.89
CA GLU A 136 -1.33 -0.44 -14.07
C GLU A 136 -2.24 0.74 -13.68
N ARG A 137 -3.17 0.51 -12.75
CA ARG A 137 -4.02 1.55 -12.20
C ARG A 137 -3.21 2.55 -11.38
N PHE A 138 -2.25 2.09 -10.60
CA PHE A 138 -1.35 2.97 -9.83
C PHE A 138 -0.58 3.94 -10.75
N LEU A 139 0.02 3.42 -11.83
CA LEU A 139 0.71 4.24 -12.84
C LEU A 139 -0.25 5.22 -13.53
N THR A 140 -1.47 4.78 -13.83
CA THR A 140 -2.50 5.66 -14.41
C THR A 140 -2.85 6.83 -13.48
N LEU A 141 -2.99 6.56 -12.17
CA LEU A 141 -3.28 7.59 -11.18
C LEU A 141 -2.13 8.59 -11.04
N ILE A 142 -0.89 8.10 -11.03
CA ILE A 142 0.31 8.95 -11.01
C ILE A 142 0.36 9.86 -12.24
N ASN A 143 0.24 9.30 -13.45
CA ASN A 143 0.31 10.06 -14.71
C ASN A 143 -0.76 11.14 -14.81
N ARG A 144 -1.93 10.92 -14.19
CA ARG A 144 -3.04 11.86 -14.16
C ARG A 144 -3.03 12.80 -12.96
N LYS A 145 -2.07 12.64 -12.04
CA LYS A 145 -1.98 13.38 -10.78
C LYS A 145 -3.21 13.20 -9.88
N PHE A 146 -3.76 11.99 -9.86
CA PHE A 146 -5.00 11.63 -9.16
C PHE A 146 -4.78 10.75 -7.91
N LEU A 147 -3.53 10.58 -7.46
CA LEU A 147 -3.29 9.89 -6.18
C LEU A 147 -4.00 10.59 -5.01
#